data_AF-A0A661LWQ8-F1
#
_entry.id   AF-A0A661LWQ8-F1
#
_cell.length_a   1.000
_cell.length_b   1.000
_cell.length_c   1.000
_cell.angle_alpha   90.00
_cell.angle_beta   90.00
_cell.angle_gamma   90.00
#
_symmetry.space_group_name_H-M   'P 1'
#
loop_
_entity.id
_entity.type
_entity.pdbx_description
1 polymer ?
#
loop_
_entity_poly.entity_id
_entity_poly.type
_entity_poly.pdbx_seq_one_letter_code
_entity_poly.pdbx_strand_id
1 'polypeptide(L)'
;MDKTAFKIYLITLVLSPLIFGAVHTYAYTIMSLGVLIGSLLLVIKNIRKDPKTNGYKVQFPNTSLNFAFIILLVFLVFQVIPLPDSLLGFLSPEARVIAQKSLPASIDLISESPIRDWFFLSPYYYPVRMSIIRWTVYMLFFLGLTQVLNSQRRIELTIFLIIITACFEALYGLAETYSAYGHIWWFKKMPYSLDVSGTYINRNHLAGLMEMCLLLAAAYAGALSTRKKKKKIISDHKTSLRGRLSRYLSGEQRFNKRTLILFSGVVMSIGLVFS
;
A
#
# COMPACT_ATOMS: atom_id res chain seq x y z
N MET A 1 -19.93 2.24 -11.02
CA MET A 1 -18.91 1.27 -10.59
C MET A 1 -17.53 1.92 -10.47
N ASP A 2 -16.91 2.45 -11.53
CA ASP A 2 -15.57 3.08 -11.44
C ASP A 2 -15.42 4.21 -10.43
N LYS A 3 -16.35 5.17 -10.44
CA LYS A 3 -16.31 6.31 -9.51
C LYS A 3 -16.44 5.83 -8.06
N THR A 4 -17.25 4.80 -7.83
CA THR A 4 -17.46 4.19 -6.52
C THR A 4 -16.22 3.44 -6.07
N ALA A 5 -15.66 2.56 -6.92
CA ALA A 5 -14.42 1.85 -6.64
C ALA A 5 -13.27 2.82 -6.35
N PHE A 6 -13.13 3.89 -7.14
CA PHE A 6 -12.14 4.95 -6.89
C PHE A 6 -12.28 5.58 -5.51
N LYS A 7 -13.50 5.93 -5.09
CA LYS A 7 -13.75 6.48 -3.75
C LYS A 7 -13.40 5.48 -2.65
N ILE A 8 -13.77 4.20 -2.81
CA ILE A 8 -13.48 3.15 -1.84
C ILE A 8 -11.96 3.01 -1.66
N TYR A 9 -11.20 2.86 -2.74
CA TYR A 9 -9.73 2.76 -2.66
C TYR A 9 -9.09 3.97 -2.00
N LEU A 10 -9.59 5.16 -2.30
CA LEU A 10 -9.07 6.41 -1.75
C LEU A 10 -9.41 6.57 -0.26
N ILE A 11 -10.60 6.15 0.16
CA ILE A 11 -10.97 6.07 1.59
C ILE A 11 -10.07 5.06 2.30
N THR A 12 -9.91 3.85 1.77
CA THR A 12 -9.03 2.82 2.34
C THR A 12 -7.59 3.32 2.46
N LEU A 13 -7.08 4.01 1.44
CA LEU A 13 -5.72 4.54 1.43
C LEU A 13 -5.51 5.63 2.50
N VAL A 14 -6.48 6.51 2.71
CA VAL A 14 -6.40 7.58 3.74
C VAL A 14 -6.64 7.03 5.14
N LEU A 15 -7.57 6.08 5.29
CA LEU A 15 -7.98 5.55 6.58
C LEU A 15 -6.97 4.54 7.15
N SER A 16 -6.18 3.88 6.29
CA SER A 16 -5.20 2.89 6.73
C SER A 16 -4.11 3.48 7.64
N PRO A 17 -3.47 4.62 7.33
CA PRO A 17 -2.59 5.30 8.28
C PRO A 17 -3.34 5.68 9.57
N LEU A 18 -4.46 6.39 9.43
CA LEU A 18 -5.21 7.00 10.54
C LEU A 18 -5.69 5.99 11.59
N ILE A 19 -6.02 4.75 11.19
CA ILE A 19 -6.40 3.68 12.12
C ILE A 19 -5.15 2.84 12.45
N PHE A 20 -4.21 3.46 13.16
CA PHE A 20 -3.03 2.78 13.73
C PHE A 20 -2.13 2.08 12.72
N GLY A 21 -2.00 2.65 11.52
CA GLY A 21 -1.27 2.01 10.41
C GLY A 21 -1.87 0.66 9.99
N ALA A 22 -3.15 0.42 10.30
CA ALA A 22 -3.87 -0.83 10.11
C ALA A 22 -3.18 -2.06 10.74
N VAL A 23 -2.47 -1.88 11.86
CA VAL A 23 -1.78 -3.00 12.53
C VAL A 23 -2.73 -3.90 13.33
N HIS A 24 -3.80 -3.32 13.88
CA HIS A 24 -4.79 -4.06 14.65
C HIS A 24 -5.73 -4.89 13.76
N THR A 25 -6.28 -5.97 14.32
CA THR A 25 -7.13 -6.92 13.60
C THR A 25 -8.36 -6.30 12.98
N TYR A 26 -9.07 -5.48 13.75
CA TYR A 26 -10.23 -4.74 13.23
C TYR A 26 -9.83 -3.76 12.11
N ALA A 27 -8.68 -3.09 12.25
CA ALA A 27 -8.21 -2.07 11.32
C ALA A 27 -7.83 -2.68 9.96
N TYR A 28 -6.98 -3.71 9.94
CA TYR A 28 -6.64 -4.38 8.68
C TYR A 28 -7.87 -5.09 8.07
N THR A 29 -8.82 -5.57 8.87
CA THR A 29 -10.04 -6.21 8.37
C THR A 29 -10.91 -5.20 7.62
N ILE A 30 -11.14 -4.01 8.19
CA ILE A 30 -11.88 -2.93 7.52
C ILE A 30 -11.17 -2.53 6.22
N MET A 31 -9.85 -2.38 6.23
CA MET A 31 -9.09 -2.06 5.02
C MET A 31 -9.22 -3.17 3.97
N SER A 32 -9.07 -4.43 4.37
CA SER A 32 -9.17 -5.59 3.47
C SER A 32 -10.56 -5.70 2.84
N LEU A 33 -11.62 -5.51 3.63
CA LEU A 33 -13.00 -5.49 3.11
C LEU A 33 -13.21 -4.36 2.11
N GLY A 34 -12.68 -3.17 2.37
CA GLY A 34 -12.70 -2.05 1.42
C GLY A 34 -12.05 -2.42 0.09
N VAL A 35 -10.85 -3.01 0.13
CA VAL A 35 -10.15 -3.50 -1.07
C VAL A 35 -10.95 -4.56 -1.82
N LEU A 36 -11.50 -5.55 -1.10
CA LEU A 36 -12.29 -6.63 -1.69
C LEU A 36 -13.55 -6.11 -2.38
N ILE A 37 -14.29 -5.20 -1.73
CA ILE A 37 -15.48 -4.55 -2.32
C ILE A 37 -15.09 -3.74 -3.56
N GLY A 38 -14.03 -2.93 -3.46
CA GLY A 38 -13.51 -2.15 -4.59
C GLY A 38 -13.09 -3.04 -5.77
N SER A 39 -12.45 -4.18 -5.49
CA SER A 39 -12.01 -5.16 -6.48
C SER A 39 -13.18 -5.86 -7.13
N LEU A 40 -14.17 -6.30 -6.35
CA LEU A 40 -15.39 -6.93 -6.84
C LEU A 40 -16.15 -6.01 -7.81
N LEU A 41 -16.28 -4.72 -7.46
CA LEU A 41 -16.90 -3.73 -8.34
C LEU A 41 -16.16 -3.57 -9.67
N LEU A 42 -14.83 -3.70 -9.68
CA LEU A 42 -14.03 -3.63 -10.91
C LEU A 42 -14.12 -4.92 -11.72
N VAL A 43 -14.09 -6.09 -11.07
CA VAL A 43 -14.25 -7.39 -11.74
C VAL A 43 -15.61 -7.45 -12.45
N ILE A 44 -16.70 -7.11 -11.76
CA ILE A 44 -18.05 -7.10 -12.35
C ILE A 44 -18.10 -6.15 -13.55
N LYS A 45 -17.43 -5.00 -13.49
CA LYS A 45 -17.38 -4.05 -14.60
C LYS A 45 -16.54 -4.57 -15.78
N ASN A 46 -15.47 -5.32 -15.48
CA ASN A 46 -14.53 -5.82 -16.48
C ASN A 46 -15.04 -7.05 -17.22
N ILE A 47 -16.07 -7.72 -16.68
CA ILE A 47 -16.82 -8.76 -17.37
C ILE A 47 -17.71 -8.07 -18.41
N ARG A 48 -17.34 -8.18 -19.69
CA ARG A 48 -18.12 -7.66 -20.81
C ARG A 48 -18.63 -8.81 -21.67
N LYS A 49 -19.90 -8.74 -22.04
CA LYS A 49 -20.47 -9.66 -23.02
C LYS A 49 -20.05 -9.23 -24.42
N ASP A 50 -19.40 -10.12 -25.16
CA ASP A 50 -19.02 -9.88 -26.54
C ASP A 50 -20.27 -9.98 -27.43
N PRO A 51 -20.69 -8.89 -28.10
CA PRO A 51 -21.91 -8.88 -28.91
C PRO A 51 -21.85 -9.84 -30.09
N LYS A 52 -20.65 -10.22 -30.56
CA LYS A 52 -20.47 -11.05 -31.77
C LYS A 52 -20.38 -12.55 -31.48
N THR A 53 -19.82 -12.92 -30.34
CA THR A 53 -19.58 -14.33 -29.98
C THR A 53 -20.49 -14.83 -28.86
N ASN A 54 -21.35 -13.95 -28.31
CA ASN A 54 -22.23 -14.20 -27.17
C ASN A 54 -21.49 -14.69 -25.89
N GLY A 55 -20.15 -14.69 -25.90
CA GLY A 55 -19.29 -15.11 -24.79
C GLY A 55 -18.92 -13.95 -23.88
N TYR A 56 -18.53 -14.28 -22.64
CA TYR A 56 -18.03 -13.31 -21.67
C TYR A 56 -16.51 -13.14 -21.83
N LYS A 57 -16.05 -11.90 -21.94
CA LYS A 57 -14.63 -11.54 -21.93
C LYS A 57 -14.30 -10.79 -20.66
N VAL A 58 -13.26 -11.21 -19.95
CA VAL A 58 -12.75 -10.55 -18.75
C VAL A 58 -11.49 -9.79 -19.10
N GLN A 59 -11.46 -8.49 -18.84
CA GLN A 59 -10.27 -7.66 -19.02
C GLN A 59 -9.54 -7.48 -17.69
N PHE A 60 -8.28 -7.89 -17.61
CA PHE A 60 -7.42 -7.65 -16.46
C PHE A 60 -6.41 -6.53 -16.75
N PRO A 61 -6.08 -5.68 -15.76
CA PRO A 61 -4.99 -4.73 -15.90
C PRO A 61 -3.68 -5.49 -16.14
N ASN A 62 -3.07 -5.30 -17.32
CA ASN A 62 -1.76 -5.85 -17.59
C ASN A 62 -0.69 -4.85 -17.14
N THR A 63 0.01 -5.17 -16.05
CA THR A 63 1.12 -4.35 -15.54
C THR A 63 2.39 -5.19 -15.45
N SER A 64 3.56 -4.58 -15.60
CA SER A 64 4.85 -5.27 -15.48
C SER A 64 5.06 -5.91 -14.10
N LEU A 65 4.39 -5.40 -13.06
CA LEU A 65 4.49 -5.93 -11.70
C LEU A 65 3.59 -7.16 -11.45
N ASN A 66 2.70 -7.53 -12.39
CA ASN A 66 1.85 -8.71 -12.25
C ASN A 66 2.70 -9.97 -12.02
N PHE A 67 3.81 -10.09 -12.75
CA PHE A 67 4.74 -11.20 -12.59
C PHE A 67 5.32 -11.27 -11.18
N ALA A 68 5.76 -10.12 -10.64
CA ALA A 68 6.30 -10.03 -9.27
C ALA A 68 5.26 -10.43 -8.20
N PHE A 69 4.00 -10.01 -8.37
CA PHE A 69 2.91 -10.42 -7.48
C PHE A 69 2.66 -11.93 -7.53
N ILE A 70 2.60 -12.50 -8.74
CA ILE A 70 2.33 -13.92 -8.93
C ILE A 70 3.48 -14.77 -8.39
N ILE A 71 4.73 -14.43 -8.69
CA ILE A 71 5.86 -15.25 -8.23
C ILE A 71 5.99 -15.24 -6.70
N LEU A 72 5.76 -14.10 -6.04
CA LEU A 72 5.76 -14.06 -4.59
C LEU A 72 4.57 -14.81 -3.99
N LEU A 73 3.40 -14.76 -4.63
CA LEU A 73 2.24 -15.54 -4.19
C LEU A 73 2.51 -17.05 -4.31
N VAL A 74 3.08 -17.50 -5.43
CA VAL A 74 3.49 -18.89 -5.64
C VAL A 74 4.52 -19.30 -4.60
N PHE A 75 5.50 -18.43 -4.30
CA PHE A 75 6.48 -18.68 -3.25
C PHE A 75 5.84 -18.85 -1.86
N LEU A 76 4.91 -17.97 -1.48
CA LEU A 76 4.19 -18.08 -0.19
C LEU A 76 3.32 -19.34 -0.12
N VAL A 77 2.67 -19.72 -1.22
CA VAL A 77 1.91 -20.97 -1.29
C VAL A 77 2.84 -22.18 -1.20
N PHE A 78 3.95 -22.16 -1.93
CA PHE A 78 4.97 -23.21 -1.89
C PHE A 78 5.52 -23.44 -0.47
N GLN A 79 5.66 -22.39 0.33
CA GLN A 79 6.09 -22.52 1.73
C GLN A 79 5.11 -23.31 2.63
N VAL A 80 3.83 -23.39 2.26
CA VAL A 80 2.76 -24.05 3.04
C VAL A 80 2.23 -25.30 2.32
N ILE A 81 2.76 -25.66 1.15
CA ILE A 81 2.49 -26.96 0.54
C ILE A 81 3.32 -28.00 1.31
N PRO A 82 2.70 -29.10 1.79
CA PRO A 82 3.44 -30.16 2.45
C PRO A 82 4.35 -30.84 1.41
N LEU A 83 5.64 -31.00 1.73
CA LEU A 83 6.65 -31.59 0.87
C LEU A 83 7.15 -32.91 1.46
N PRO A 84 7.51 -33.90 0.61
CA PRO A 84 8.12 -35.12 1.10
C PRO A 84 9.48 -34.83 1.76
N ASP A 85 9.83 -35.61 2.78
CA ASP A 85 11.05 -35.47 3.59
C ASP A 85 12.35 -35.38 2.76
N SER A 86 12.46 -36.10 1.65
CA SER A 86 13.61 -36.02 0.74
C SER A 86 13.76 -34.64 0.08
N LEU A 87 12.66 -34.05 -0.37
CA LEU A 87 12.65 -32.73 -0.99
C LEU A 87 12.83 -31.63 0.06
N LEU A 88 12.25 -31.81 1.25
CA LEU A 88 12.45 -30.90 2.37
C LEU A 88 13.92 -30.89 2.83
N GLY A 89 14.55 -32.05 2.98
CA GLY A 89 15.96 -32.15 3.33
C GLY A 89 16.90 -31.54 2.28
N PHE A 90 16.50 -31.57 1.01
CA PHE A 90 17.25 -30.90 -0.07
C PHE A 90 17.08 -29.37 -0.04
N LEU A 91 15.86 -28.87 0.22
CA LEU A 91 15.56 -27.43 0.20
C LEU A 91 15.94 -26.71 1.50
N SER A 92 15.69 -27.32 2.65
CA SER A 92 16.02 -26.80 3.98
C SER A 92 16.21 -27.93 5.00
N PRO A 93 17.47 -28.31 5.27
CA PRO A 93 17.81 -29.25 6.32
C PRO A 93 17.29 -28.83 7.71
N GLU A 94 17.26 -27.53 8.00
CA GLU A 94 16.82 -26.99 9.28
C GLU A 94 15.30 -27.12 9.46
N ALA A 95 14.52 -26.86 8.41
CA ALA A 95 13.07 -27.06 8.44
C ALA A 95 12.72 -28.52 8.73
N ARG A 96 13.49 -29.47 8.17
CA ARG A 96 13.36 -30.90 8.45
C ARG A 96 13.60 -31.23 9.93
N VAL A 97 14.67 -30.70 10.53
CA VAL A 97 14.99 -30.92 11.94
C VAL A 97 13.87 -30.39 12.86
N ILE A 98 13.35 -29.20 12.57
CA ILE A 98 12.26 -28.61 13.36
C ILE A 98 10.98 -29.45 13.20
N ALA A 99 10.69 -29.90 11.98
CA ALA A 99 9.51 -30.69 11.69
C ALA A 99 9.50 -32.02 12.44
N GLN A 100 10.62 -32.75 12.43
CA GLN A 100 10.77 -33.99 13.20
C GLN A 100 10.62 -33.75 14.71
N LYS A 101 11.19 -32.66 15.23
CA LYS A 101 11.06 -32.29 16.65
C LYS A 101 9.67 -31.80 17.05
N SER A 102 8.80 -31.49 16.09
CA SER A 102 7.43 -31.04 16.35
C SER A 102 6.42 -32.18 16.48
N LEU A 103 6.83 -33.42 16.19
CA LEU A 103 5.99 -34.61 16.33
C LEU A 103 5.76 -34.95 17.82
N PRO A 104 4.53 -35.28 18.22
CA PRO A 104 4.25 -35.83 19.55
C PRO A 104 5.04 -37.11 19.81
N ALA A 105 5.72 -37.18 20.97
CA ALA A 105 6.52 -38.33 21.38
C ALA A 105 5.74 -39.66 21.42
N SER A 106 4.40 -39.62 21.50
CA SER A 106 3.55 -40.81 21.45
C SER A 106 3.47 -41.45 20.05
N ILE A 107 3.71 -40.69 18.97
CA ILE A 107 3.62 -41.20 17.59
C ILE A 107 4.90 -41.98 17.23
N ASP A 108 6.06 -41.50 17.67
CA ASP A 108 7.35 -42.17 17.49
C ASP A 108 7.43 -43.53 18.22
N LEU A 109 6.65 -43.71 19.30
CA LEU A 109 6.64 -44.95 20.09
C LEU A 109 5.70 -46.03 19.54
N ILE A 110 4.74 -45.68 18.69
CA ILE A 110 3.66 -46.58 18.23
C ILE A 110 3.84 -47.00 16.75
N SER A 111 4.61 -46.24 15.97
CA SER A 111 4.76 -46.47 14.52
C SER A 111 6.05 -47.24 14.17
N GLU A 112 5.93 -48.53 13.85
CA GLU A 112 7.04 -49.36 13.31
C GLU A 112 7.38 -49.07 11.84
N SER A 113 6.58 -48.24 11.16
CA SER A 113 6.83 -47.79 9.79
C SER A 113 7.25 -46.33 9.82
N PRO A 114 8.31 -45.91 9.10
CA PRO A 114 8.63 -44.51 8.96
C PRO A 114 7.44 -43.86 8.27
N ILE A 115 6.63 -43.13 9.04
CA ILE A 115 5.54 -42.35 8.47
C ILE A 115 6.23 -41.44 7.45
N ARG A 116 5.82 -41.54 6.17
CA ARG A 116 6.29 -40.62 5.13
C ARG A 116 5.68 -39.27 5.46
N ASP A 117 6.28 -38.60 6.44
CA ASP A 117 5.74 -37.37 6.96
C ASP A 117 6.06 -36.27 5.96
N TRP A 118 5.00 -35.72 5.40
CA TRP A 118 5.10 -34.55 4.56
C TRP A 118 5.03 -33.34 5.46
N PHE A 119 6.10 -32.56 5.46
CA PHE A 119 6.19 -31.38 6.29
C PHE A 119 6.24 -30.12 5.43
N PHE A 120 5.83 -29.01 6.03
CA PHE A 120 5.88 -27.70 5.38
C PHE A 120 7.31 -27.18 5.32
N LEU A 121 7.63 -26.43 4.28
CA LEU A 121 8.91 -25.73 4.19
C LEU A 121 9.02 -24.62 5.26
N SER A 122 7.89 -24.02 5.64
CA SER A 122 7.85 -23.07 6.76
C SER A 122 7.73 -23.81 8.11
N PRO A 123 8.67 -23.62 9.04
CA PRO A 123 8.56 -24.17 10.40
C PRO A 123 7.33 -23.64 11.16
N TYR A 124 6.89 -22.41 10.85
CA TYR A 124 5.70 -21.81 11.43
C TYR A 124 4.73 -21.36 10.33
N TYR A 125 3.71 -22.17 10.08
CA TYR A 125 2.81 -21.98 8.94
C TYR A 125 1.80 -20.83 9.11
N TYR A 126 1.46 -20.45 10.36
CA TYR A 126 0.41 -19.46 10.62
C TYR A 126 0.74 -18.06 10.04
N PRO A 127 1.93 -17.47 10.26
CA PRO A 127 2.28 -16.18 9.67
C PRO A 127 2.31 -16.23 8.14
N VAL A 128 2.73 -17.35 7.54
CA VAL A 128 2.75 -17.50 6.08
C VAL A 128 1.33 -17.48 5.52
N ARG A 129 0.37 -18.17 6.17
CA ARG A 129 -1.05 -18.09 5.81
C ARG A 129 -1.60 -16.67 5.89
N MET A 130 -1.25 -15.94 6.95
CA MET A 130 -1.65 -14.54 7.09
C MET A 130 -1.01 -13.65 6.00
N SER A 131 0.24 -13.93 5.63
CA SER A 131 0.94 -13.25 4.53
C SER A 131 0.32 -13.53 3.17
N ILE A 132 -0.17 -14.75 2.89
CA ILE A 132 -0.91 -15.07 1.65
C ILE A 132 -2.16 -14.16 1.52
N ILE A 133 -2.92 -14.01 2.61
CA ILE A 133 -4.11 -13.18 2.64
C ILE A 133 -3.74 -11.71 2.41
N ARG A 134 -2.77 -11.17 3.17
CA ARG A 134 -2.31 -9.78 3.04
C ARG A 134 -1.75 -9.50 1.64
N TRP A 135 -0.93 -10.40 1.12
CA TRP A 135 -0.34 -10.27 -0.22
C TRP A 135 -1.41 -10.25 -1.31
N THR A 136 -2.43 -11.10 -1.20
CA THR A 136 -3.58 -11.10 -2.11
C THR A 136 -4.32 -9.77 -2.05
N VAL A 137 -4.57 -9.24 -0.84
CA VAL A 137 -5.20 -7.92 -0.66
C VAL A 137 -4.33 -6.81 -1.26
N TYR A 138 -3.00 -6.82 -1.06
CA TYR A 138 -2.09 -5.82 -1.64
C TYR A 138 -2.05 -5.89 -3.16
N MET A 139 -2.03 -7.09 -3.74
CA MET A 139 -2.13 -7.30 -5.19
C MET A 139 -3.44 -6.72 -5.73
N LEU A 140 -4.57 -7.05 -5.10
CA LEU A 140 -5.88 -6.56 -5.49
C LEU A 140 -5.98 -5.03 -5.37
N PHE A 141 -5.45 -4.46 -4.29
CA PHE A 141 -5.37 -3.02 -4.10
C PHE A 141 -4.56 -2.35 -5.21
N PHE A 142 -3.38 -2.87 -5.53
CA PHE A 142 -2.51 -2.34 -6.58
C PHE A 142 -3.19 -2.39 -7.96
N LEU A 143 -3.71 -3.56 -8.35
CA LEU A 143 -4.39 -3.74 -9.64
C LEU A 143 -5.64 -2.88 -9.75
N GLY A 144 -6.43 -2.82 -8.67
CA GLY A 144 -7.64 -2.02 -8.63
C GLY A 144 -7.36 -0.52 -8.68
N LEU A 145 -6.40 -0.05 -7.88
CA LEU A 145 -6.00 1.35 -7.82
C LEU A 145 -5.44 1.82 -9.17
N THR A 146 -4.53 1.06 -9.78
CA THR A 146 -3.98 1.38 -11.11
C THR A 146 -5.07 1.47 -12.18
N GLN A 147 -6.08 0.60 -12.13
CA GLN A 147 -7.21 0.65 -13.06
C GLN A 147 -8.07 1.92 -12.89
N VAL A 148 -8.31 2.36 -11.65
CA VAL A 148 -9.15 3.55 -11.39
C VAL A 148 -8.41 4.87 -11.54
N LEU A 149 -7.08 4.87 -11.51
CA LEU A 149 -6.21 6.03 -11.77
C LEU A 149 -6.11 6.39 -13.27
N ASN A 150 -7.26 6.47 -13.92
CA ASN A 150 -7.39 6.63 -15.38
C ASN A 150 -7.46 8.08 -15.88
N SER A 151 -7.23 9.08 -15.01
CA SER A 151 -7.25 10.49 -15.41
C SER A 151 -6.29 11.31 -14.56
N GLN A 152 -5.75 12.38 -15.16
CA GLN A 152 -4.84 13.29 -14.46
C GLN A 152 -5.47 13.83 -13.17
N ARG A 153 -6.77 14.15 -13.17
CA ARG A 153 -7.48 14.65 -11.98
C ARG A 153 -7.50 13.63 -10.84
N ARG A 154 -7.71 12.35 -11.15
CA ARG A 154 -7.71 11.28 -10.13
C ARG A 154 -6.31 11.06 -9.56
N ILE A 155 -5.29 11.02 -10.43
CA ILE A 155 -3.89 10.90 -10.02
C ILE A 155 -3.49 12.08 -9.11
N GLU A 156 -3.75 13.31 -9.53
CA GLU A 156 -3.45 14.51 -8.73
C GLU A 156 -4.18 14.49 -7.38
N LEU A 157 -5.45 14.07 -7.35
CA LEU A 157 -6.23 13.96 -6.11
C LEU A 157 -5.64 12.90 -5.17
N THR A 158 -5.29 11.73 -5.68
CA THR A 158 -4.69 10.65 -4.87
C THR A 158 -3.34 11.08 -4.29
N ILE A 159 -2.46 11.70 -5.10
CA ILE A 159 -1.17 12.23 -4.62
C ILE A 159 -1.41 13.28 -3.53
N PHE A 160 -2.32 14.21 -3.77
CA PHE A 160 -2.62 15.28 -2.81
C PHE A 160 -3.12 14.73 -1.48
N LEU A 161 -3.98 13.72 -1.50
CA LEU A 161 -4.47 13.09 -0.28
C LEU A 161 -3.39 12.31 0.46
N ILE A 162 -2.51 11.59 -0.25
CA ILE A 162 -1.34 10.93 0.38
C ILE A 162 -0.49 11.98 1.11
N ILE A 163 -0.16 13.08 0.45
CA ILE A 163 0.66 14.15 1.04
C ILE A 163 -0.04 14.82 2.23
N ILE A 164 -1.35 15.09 2.13
CA ILE A 164 -2.13 15.64 3.25
C ILE A 164 -2.15 14.67 4.42
N THR A 165 -2.41 13.39 4.18
CA THR A 165 -2.42 12.37 5.24
C THR A 165 -1.06 12.32 5.92
N ALA A 166 0.05 12.29 5.18
CA ALA A 166 1.38 12.32 5.77
C ALA A 166 1.69 13.60 6.54
N CYS A 167 1.26 14.78 6.04
CA CYS A 167 1.40 16.03 6.80
C CYS A 167 0.59 16.00 8.10
N PHE A 168 -0.64 15.48 8.03
CA PHE A 168 -1.48 15.30 9.19
C PHE A 168 -0.81 14.37 10.20
N GLU A 169 -0.31 13.22 9.78
CA GLU A 169 0.39 12.25 10.64
C GLU A 169 1.61 12.87 11.33
N ALA A 170 2.42 13.66 10.60
CA ALA A 170 3.56 14.37 11.16
C ALA A 170 3.14 15.43 12.19
N LEU A 171 2.19 16.29 11.84
CA LEU A 171 1.71 17.36 12.73
C LEU A 171 0.99 16.80 13.96
N TYR A 172 0.15 15.79 13.76
CA TYR A 172 -0.55 15.10 14.84
C TYR A 172 0.46 14.41 15.76
N GLY A 173 1.45 13.69 15.21
CA GLY A 173 2.47 13.03 16.00
C GLY A 173 3.32 14.00 16.82
N LEU A 174 3.72 15.14 16.23
CA LEU A 174 4.41 16.21 16.95
C LEU A 174 3.54 16.78 18.07
N ALA A 175 2.28 17.11 17.76
CA ALA A 175 1.35 17.66 18.75
C ALA A 175 1.09 16.67 19.90
N GLU A 176 0.92 15.39 19.61
CA GLU A 176 0.69 14.34 20.60
C GLU A 176 1.91 14.12 21.49
N THR A 177 3.10 14.04 20.89
CA THR A 177 4.36 13.77 21.60
C THR A 177 4.75 14.89 22.55
N TYR A 178 4.50 16.14 22.16
CA TYR A 178 4.78 17.31 23.00
C TYR A 178 3.58 17.78 23.82
N SER A 179 2.43 17.10 23.70
CA SER A 179 1.31 17.28 24.60
C SER A 179 1.47 16.37 25.82
N ALA A 180 1.18 16.90 27.01
CA ALA A 180 1.20 16.12 28.25
C ALA A 180 0.15 14.98 28.29
N TYR A 181 -0.68 14.84 27.26
CA TYR A 181 -1.77 13.86 27.18
C TYR A 181 -1.30 12.44 26.81
N GLY A 182 -0.32 12.24 25.93
CA GLY A 182 0.26 10.92 25.62
C GLY A 182 -0.72 9.82 25.15
N HIS A 183 -1.71 10.15 24.30
CA HIS A 183 -2.66 9.18 23.73
C HIS A 183 -2.73 9.32 22.21
N ILE A 184 -2.69 8.16 21.53
CA ILE A 184 -3.02 8.03 20.12
C ILE A 184 -4.52 7.72 20.01
N TRP A 185 -5.30 8.71 19.62
CA TRP A 185 -6.76 8.65 19.69
C TRP A 185 -7.26 8.22 21.08
N TRP A 186 -7.71 6.96 21.22
CA TRP A 186 -8.18 6.35 22.46
C TRP A 186 -7.20 5.32 23.04
N PHE A 187 -6.05 5.09 22.41
CA PHE A 187 -5.00 4.20 22.91
C PHE A 187 -3.92 5.00 23.65
N LYS A 188 -3.57 4.56 24.85
CA LYS A 188 -2.51 5.18 25.66
C LYS A 188 -1.14 4.81 25.09
N LYS A 189 -0.29 5.81 24.88
CA LYS A 189 1.09 5.61 24.46
C LYS A 189 1.92 5.08 25.64
N MET A 190 2.99 4.34 25.35
CA MET A 190 3.91 3.91 26.39
C MET A 190 4.47 5.15 27.11
N PRO A 191 4.43 5.19 28.46
CA PRO A 191 4.94 6.34 29.19
C PRO A 191 6.44 6.52 28.89
N TYR A 192 6.86 7.78 28.75
CA TYR A 192 8.25 8.23 28.50
C TYR A 192 8.81 8.05 27.07
N SER A 193 8.02 7.62 26.08
CA SER A 193 8.45 7.72 24.67
C SER A 193 8.19 9.13 24.14
N LEU A 194 9.26 9.91 23.96
CA LEU A 194 9.27 11.22 23.31
C LEU A 194 9.39 11.11 21.78
N ASP A 195 9.09 9.94 21.23
CA ASP A 195 9.24 9.68 19.80
C ASP A 195 7.95 10.04 19.04
N VAL A 196 8.09 10.69 17.88
CA VAL A 196 6.96 11.04 17.02
C VAL A 196 6.50 9.80 16.26
N SER A 197 5.29 9.33 16.56
CA SER A 197 4.69 8.15 15.90
C SER A 197 3.40 8.45 15.14
N GLY A 198 2.84 9.67 15.27
CA GLY A 198 1.57 10.01 14.62
C GLY A 198 0.45 9.11 15.15
N THR A 199 -0.41 8.64 14.26
CA THR A 199 -1.40 7.63 14.61
C THR A 199 -0.83 6.21 14.62
N TYR A 200 0.40 5.99 14.14
CA TYR A 200 1.04 4.68 14.16
C TYR A 200 1.47 4.30 15.58
N ILE A 201 1.35 3.01 15.89
CA ILE A 201 1.86 2.45 17.14
C ILE A 201 3.39 2.43 17.16
N ASN A 202 4.01 2.20 16.00
CA ASN A 202 5.45 2.11 15.86
C ASN A 202 5.97 3.32 15.05
N ARG A 203 6.87 4.09 15.67
CA ARG A 203 7.56 5.23 15.06
C ARG A 203 8.26 4.88 13.76
N ASN A 204 8.89 3.70 13.66
CA ASN A 204 9.59 3.28 12.45
C ASN A 204 8.62 3.08 11.26
N HIS A 205 7.36 2.75 11.52
CA HIS A 205 6.35 2.69 10.46
C HIS A 205 5.90 4.08 10.01
N LEU A 206 5.82 5.06 10.93
CA LEU A 206 5.62 6.46 10.56
C LEU A 206 6.78 6.98 9.71
N ALA A 207 8.02 6.77 10.17
CA ALA A 207 9.23 7.16 9.44
C ALA A 207 9.21 6.61 8.00
N GLY A 208 8.88 5.34 7.82
CA GLY A 208 8.71 4.73 6.50
C GLY A 208 7.64 5.42 5.63
N LEU A 209 6.50 5.83 6.21
CA LEU A 209 5.50 6.63 5.50
C LEU A 209 6.08 7.99 5.09
N MET A 210 6.78 8.70 5.98
CA MET A 210 7.37 10.00 5.70
C MET A 210 8.39 9.93 4.55
N GLU A 211 9.28 8.94 4.56
CA GLU A 211 10.25 8.74 3.49
C GLU A 211 9.57 8.53 2.12
N MET A 212 8.59 7.63 2.06
CA MET A 212 7.84 7.37 0.83
C MET A 212 7.09 8.63 0.33
N CYS A 213 6.48 9.39 1.24
CA CYS A 213 5.73 10.59 0.91
C CYS A 213 6.64 11.76 0.50
N LEU A 214 7.84 11.88 1.08
CA LEU A 214 8.86 12.85 0.67
C LEU A 214 9.33 12.58 -0.78
N LEU A 215 9.63 11.32 -1.11
CA LEU A 215 9.99 10.92 -2.47
C LEU A 215 8.84 11.22 -3.45
N LEU A 216 7.59 10.91 -3.07
CA LEU A 216 6.42 11.22 -3.88
C LEU A 216 6.22 12.72 -4.08
N ALA A 217 6.37 13.52 -3.03
CA ALA A 217 6.27 14.98 -3.06
C ALA A 217 7.34 15.58 -3.99
N ALA A 218 8.59 15.12 -3.87
CA ALA A 218 9.69 15.56 -4.74
C ALA A 218 9.43 15.20 -6.21
N ALA A 219 9.00 13.96 -6.49
CA ALA A 219 8.66 13.51 -7.84
C ALA A 219 7.50 14.34 -8.44
N TYR A 220 6.45 14.61 -7.66
CA TYR A 220 5.32 15.41 -8.10
C TYR A 220 5.70 16.89 -8.33
N ALA A 221 6.52 17.48 -7.45
CA ALA A 221 7.06 18.82 -7.66
C ALA A 221 7.92 18.90 -8.94
N GLY A 222 8.75 17.88 -9.20
CA GLY A 222 9.52 17.75 -10.45
C GLY A 222 8.63 17.67 -11.69
N ALA A 223 7.56 16.86 -11.63
CA ALA A 223 6.58 16.73 -12.72
C ALA A 223 5.83 18.04 -13.02
N LEU A 224 5.56 18.87 -12.01
CA LEU A 224 4.98 20.20 -12.20
C LEU A 224 5.96 21.18 -12.86
N SER A 225 7.27 21.03 -12.61
CA SER A 225 8.33 21.88 -13.17
C SER A 225 8.58 21.64 -14.66
N THR A 226 8.65 20.38 -15.10
CA THR A 226 8.93 20.01 -16.50
C THR A 226 7.82 20.45 -17.47
N ARG A 227 6.57 20.55 -16.99
CA ARG A 227 5.42 21.04 -17.76
C ARG A 227 5.60 22.49 -18.26
N LYS A 228 6.54 23.25 -17.67
CA LYS A 228 6.89 24.64 -18.03
C LYS A 228 7.66 24.74 -19.36
N LYS A 229 8.49 23.73 -19.71
CA LYS A 229 9.32 23.78 -20.94
C LYS A 229 8.55 23.44 -22.22
N LYS A 230 7.67 22.43 -22.20
CA LYS A 230 6.97 21.96 -23.41
C LYS A 230 5.90 22.93 -23.95
N LYS A 231 5.26 23.74 -23.09
CA LYS A 231 4.26 24.74 -23.52
C LYS A 231 4.86 26.04 -24.05
N LYS A 232 6.11 26.37 -23.70
CA LYS A 232 6.77 27.62 -24.10
C LYS A 232 7.23 27.62 -25.56
N ILE A 233 7.42 26.45 -26.17
CA ILE A 233 7.97 26.29 -27.53
C ILE A 233 6.86 26.37 -28.62
N ILE A 234 5.59 26.14 -28.28
CA ILE A 234 4.50 26.00 -29.28
C ILE A 234 3.61 27.26 -29.39
N SER A 235 3.59 28.16 -28.39
CA SER A 235 2.55 29.22 -28.33
C SER A 235 3.03 30.64 -28.63
N ASP A 236 4.24 30.84 -29.12
CA ASP A 236 4.82 32.19 -29.21
C ASP A 236 4.38 33.00 -30.44
N HIS A 237 3.38 32.52 -31.21
CA HIS A 237 3.05 33.15 -32.49
C HIS A 237 1.67 33.79 -32.65
N LYS A 238 0.84 33.93 -31.59
CA LYS A 238 -0.35 34.83 -31.54
C LYS A 238 -1.17 34.56 -30.27
N THR A 239 -1.11 35.43 -29.24
CA THR A 239 -2.12 35.36 -28.17
C THR A 239 -2.61 36.74 -27.72
N SER A 240 -3.93 36.94 -27.86
CA SER A 240 -4.74 38.05 -27.36
C SER A 240 -4.59 38.26 -25.84
N LEU A 241 -4.83 39.49 -25.36
CA LEU A 241 -4.78 39.91 -23.93
C LEU A 241 -5.48 38.94 -22.98
N ARG A 242 -6.62 38.35 -23.38
CA ARG A 242 -7.34 37.34 -22.59
C ARG A 242 -6.52 36.05 -22.37
N GLY A 243 -5.69 35.68 -23.35
CA GLY A 243 -4.76 34.55 -23.26
C GLY A 243 -3.50 34.82 -22.43
N ARG A 244 -3.18 36.10 -22.15
CA ARG A 244 -2.16 36.50 -21.17
C ARG A 244 -2.72 36.44 -19.75
N LEU A 245 -3.91 36.99 -19.53
CA LEU A 245 -4.55 37.04 -18.20
C LEU A 245 -4.87 35.64 -17.65
N SER A 246 -5.44 34.75 -18.47
CA SER A 246 -5.71 33.36 -18.04
C SER A 246 -4.44 32.57 -17.72
N ARG A 247 -3.30 32.95 -18.33
CA ARG A 247 -1.99 32.33 -18.10
C ARG A 247 -1.38 32.76 -16.77
N TYR A 248 -1.60 34.01 -16.36
CA TYR A 248 -1.22 34.49 -15.03
C TYR A 248 -2.01 33.76 -13.93
N LEU A 249 -3.34 33.68 -14.04
CA LEU A 249 -4.20 32.96 -13.08
C LEU A 249 -3.86 31.46 -13.02
N SER A 250 -3.62 30.83 -14.17
CA SER A 250 -3.20 29.41 -14.23
C SER A 250 -1.78 29.19 -13.68
N GLY A 251 -0.92 30.20 -13.78
CA GLY A 251 0.43 30.22 -13.24
C GLY A 251 0.44 30.30 -11.72
N GLU A 252 -0.43 31.14 -11.17
CA GLU A 252 -0.64 31.31 -9.72
C GLU A 252 -1.13 30.02 -9.07
N GLN A 253 -2.12 29.34 -9.66
CA GLN A 253 -2.61 28.07 -9.13
C GLN A 253 -1.53 26.97 -9.10
N ARG A 254 -0.62 26.96 -10.09
CA ARG A 254 0.50 26.00 -10.12
C ARG A 254 1.63 26.37 -9.17
N PHE A 255 1.90 27.66 -9.02
CA PHE A 255 2.85 28.16 -8.05
C PHE A 255 2.39 27.79 -6.64
N ASN A 256 1.12 28.04 -6.31
CA ASN A 256 0.52 27.68 -5.04
C ASN A 256 0.61 26.17 -4.77
N LYS A 257 0.34 25.31 -5.77
CA LYS A 257 0.54 23.86 -5.64
C LYS A 257 1.99 23.49 -5.32
N ARG A 258 2.97 24.10 -5.99
CA ARG A 258 4.39 23.81 -5.76
C ARG A 258 4.84 24.26 -4.37
N THR A 259 4.43 25.46 -3.95
CA THR A 259 4.72 25.98 -2.61
C THR A 259 4.14 25.08 -1.54
N LEU A 260 2.89 24.63 -1.72
CA LEU A 260 2.25 23.68 -0.80
C LEU A 260 3.01 22.36 -0.70
N ILE A 261 3.46 21.78 -1.83
CA ILE A 261 4.24 20.53 -1.82
C ILE A 261 5.57 20.71 -1.10
N LEU A 262 6.26 21.85 -1.30
CA LEU A 262 7.51 22.14 -0.61
C LEU A 262 7.29 22.30 0.90
N PHE A 263 6.26 23.05 1.29
CA PHE A 263 5.86 23.20 2.68
C PHE A 263 5.53 21.84 3.32
N SER A 264 4.72 21.02 2.65
CA SER A 264 4.45 19.64 3.06
C SER A 264 5.73 18.82 3.21
N GLY A 265 6.69 18.97 2.30
CA GLY A 265 8.00 18.32 2.40
C GLY A 265 8.76 18.71 3.66
N VAL A 266 8.76 19.99 4.03
CA VAL A 266 9.38 20.45 5.29
C VAL A 266 8.69 19.83 6.50
N VAL A 267 7.36 19.86 6.54
CA VAL A 267 6.56 19.28 7.65
C VAL A 267 6.85 17.79 7.81
N MET A 268 6.83 17.02 6.71
CA MET A 268 7.14 15.58 6.74
C MET A 268 8.59 15.31 7.13
N SER A 269 9.54 16.15 6.72
CA SER A 269 10.95 16.01 7.10
C SER A 269 11.16 16.23 8.61
N ILE A 270 10.47 17.21 9.19
CA ILE A 270 10.47 17.43 10.65
C ILE A 270 9.89 16.18 11.33
N GLY A 271 8.71 15.71 10.89
CA GLY A 271 8.10 14.49 11.43
C GLY A 271 9.01 13.27 11.36
N LEU A 272 9.78 13.12 10.26
CA LEU A 272 10.77 12.05 10.08
C LEU A 272 11.95 12.16 11.04
N VAL A 273 12.50 13.35 11.24
CA VAL A 273 13.67 13.58 12.12
C VAL A 273 13.34 13.31 13.58
N PHE A 274 12.10 13.58 14.00
CA PHE A 274 11.65 13.37 15.37
C PHE A 274 11.02 11.98 15.62
N SER A 275 10.94 11.13 14.60
CA SER A 275 10.46 9.74 14.69
C SER A 275 11.57 8.81 15.13
#